data_AF-S7NG85-F1
#
_entry.id   AF-S7NG85-F1
#
_cell.length_a   1.000
_cell.length_b   1.000
_cell.length_c   1.000
_cell.angle_alpha   90.00
_cell.angle_beta   90.00
_cell.angle_gamma   90.00
#
_symmetry.space_group_name_H-M   'P 1'
#
loop_
_entity.id
_entity.type
_entity.pdbx_description
1 polymer ?
#
loop_
_entity_poly.entity_id
_entity_poly.type
_entity_poly.pdbx_seq_one_letter_code
_entity_poly.pdbx_strand_id
1 'polypeptide(L)'
;MIAGEYVNSLDEVVSLARGVIHEFLATCQDYPYVMADSLLDVLTKGGHSRSLQESETSSPEDEGQSRTLDAAKETEQASEVEPAGRVGSGSQDRLAALEAVANLGAPVEVFDSEEAEVFQRKLDETTRLLRELQEAQNERLSTRPPPNTICLLGPSYRELHLAEQVTNNLKELAQQVTPGDVVSTYGVRKAMGISVPRPGAGSSLVDLTEDFEEAKKTDVAECGPDGSQS
;
A
#
# COMPACT_ATOMS: atom_id res chain seq x y z
N MET A 1 15.94 37.20 34.60
CA MET A 1 16.87 36.59 33.62
C MET A 1 16.32 35.36 32.90
N ILE A 2 15.09 34.90 33.18
CA ILE A 2 14.54 33.65 32.61
C ILE A 2 13.66 33.89 31.34
N ALA A 3 13.10 35.08 31.17
CA ALA A 3 12.26 35.39 30.00
C ALA A 3 13.05 35.56 28.68
N GLY A 4 14.32 35.94 28.75
CA GLY A 4 15.16 36.16 27.56
C GLY A 4 15.62 34.87 26.88
N GLU A 5 15.85 33.80 27.64
CA GLU A 5 16.29 32.51 27.10
C GLU A 5 15.15 31.77 26.37
N TYR A 6 13.91 31.88 26.86
CA TYR A 6 12.73 31.28 26.22
C TYR A 6 12.35 31.96 24.89
N VAL A 7 12.46 33.28 24.80
CA VAL A 7 12.17 34.03 23.57
C VAL A 7 13.19 33.69 22.47
N ASN A 8 14.46 33.53 22.82
CA ASN A 8 15.50 33.10 21.87
C ASN A 8 15.28 31.67 21.38
N SER A 9 14.81 30.76 22.25
CA SER A 9 14.50 29.38 21.86
C SER A 9 13.29 29.29 20.92
N LEU A 10 12.26 30.11 21.13
CA LEU A 10 11.11 30.15 20.22
C LEU A 10 11.51 30.70 18.83
N ASP A 11 12.33 31.75 18.78
CA ASP A 11 12.80 32.34 17.53
C ASP A 11 13.67 31.36 16.73
N GLU A 12 14.50 30.56 17.42
CA GLU A 12 15.31 29.49 16.81
C GLU A 12 14.45 28.37 16.22
N VAL A 13 13.41 27.92 16.94
CA VAL A 13 12.47 26.90 16.44
C VAL A 13 11.66 27.41 15.25
N VAL A 14 11.21 28.67 15.29
CA VAL A 14 10.49 29.31 14.17
C VAL A 14 11.40 29.47 12.96
N SER A 15 12.65 29.87 13.16
CA SER A 15 13.66 29.97 12.11
C SER A 15 13.96 28.60 11.47
N LEU A 16 14.09 27.55 12.29
CA LEU A 16 14.29 26.18 11.82
C LEU A 16 13.08 25.69 11.01
N ALA A 17 11.86 25.88 11.51
CA ALA A 17 10.64 25.49 10.81
C ALA A 17 10.50 26.22 9.46
N ARG A 18 10.82 27.52 9.41
CA ARG A 18 10.86 28.31 8.17
C ARG A 18 11.91 27.78 7.20
N GLY A 19 13.08 27.39 7.69
CA GLY A 19 14.15 26.78 6.88
C GLY A 19 13.70 25.47 6.21
N VAL A 20 13.12 24.55 6.99
CA VAL A 20 12.64 23.25 6.49
C VAL A 20 11.53 23.42 5.45
N ILE A 21 10.57 24.32 5.68
CA ILE A 21 9.49 24.60 4.73
C ILE A 21 10.05 25.20 3.43
N HIS A 22 11.01 26.13 3.54
CA HIS A 22 11.61 26.75 2.38
C HIS A 22 12.44 25.76 1.56
N GLU A 23 13.18 24.87 2.21
CA GLU A 23 13.94 23.80 1.56
C GLU A 23 13.02 22.79 0.85
N PHE A 24 11.91 22.41 1.49
CA PHE A 24 10.89 21.55 0.88
C PHE A 24 10.24 22.21 -0.34
N LEU A 25 9.81 23.48 -0.22
CA LEU A 25 9.18 24.21 -1.33
C LEU A 25 10.15 24.41 -2.51
N ALA A 26 11.43 24.69 -2.22
CA ALA A 26 12.45 24.80 -3.27
C ALA A 26 12.66 23.47 -4.00
N THR A 27 12.62 22.35 -3.28
CA THR A 27 12.79 21.00 -3.87
C THR A 27 11.54 20.55 -4.63
N CYS A 28 10.36 20.97 -4.21
CA CYS A 28 9.09 20.60 -4.81
C CYS A 28 8.66 21.49 -5.98
N GLN A 29 9.34 22.61 -6.23
CA GLN A 29 8.93 23.58 -7.24
C GLN A 29 8.78 22.95 -8.64
N ASP A 30 9.69 22.06 -9.01
CA ASP A 30 9.74 21.48 -10.36
C ASP A 30 9.01 20.13 -10.47
N TYR A 31 8.77 19.45 -9.35
CA TYR A 31 8.12 18.14 -9.32
C TYR A 31 6.76 18.08 -10.05
N PRO A 32 5.79 19.01 -9.83
CA PRO A 32 4.52 18.95 -10.53
C PRO A 32 4.66 19.20 -12.05
N TYR A 33 5.61 20.04 -12.46
CA TYR A 33 5.86 20.33 -13.88
C TYR A 33 6.50 19.12 -14.57
N VAL A 34 7.51 18.50 -13.96
CA VAL A 34 8.16 17.28 -14.50
C VAL A 34 7.15 16.13 -14.62
N MET A 35 6.25 15.96 -13.64
CA MET A 35 5.18 14.96 -13.75
C MET A 35 4.20 15.27 -14.87
N ALA A 36 3.77 16.53 -15.00
CA ALA A 36 2.87 16.96 -16.06
C ALA A 36 3.49 16.75 -17.44
N ASP A 37 4.75 17.17 -17.64
CA ASP A 37 5.48 16.99 -18.90
C ASP A 37 5.68 15.51 -19.25
N SER A 38 6.02 14.69 -18.25
CA SER A 38 6.15 13.24 -18.43
C SER A 38 4.84 12.59 -18.85
N LEU A 39 3.71 13.00 -18.26
CA LEU A 39 2.38 12.52 -18.64
C LEU A 39 2.03 12.94 -20.07
N LEU A 40 2.23 14.23 -20.39
CA LEU A 40 1.99 14.76 -21.72
C LEU A 40 2.86 14.06 -22.77
N ASP A 41 4.09 13.69 -22.43
CA ASP A 41 4.96 12.89 -23.31
C ASP A 41 4.43 11.47 -23.53
N VAL A 42 3.92 10.80 -22.49
CA VAL A 42 3.31 9.47 -22.64
C VAL A 42 2.09 9.52 -23.58
N LEU A 43 1.29 10.58 -23.46
CA LEU A 43 0.08 10.81 -24.28
C LEU A 43 0.42 11.22 -25.72
N THR A 44 1.45 12.05 -25.91
CA THR A 44 1.85 12.58 -27.22
C THR A 44 2.95 11.76 -27.91
N LYS A 45 3.39 10.65 -27.31
CA LYS A 45 4.54 9.85 -27.76
C LYS A 45 5.81 10.70 -27.90
N GLY A 46 6.10 11.46 -26.84
CA GLY A 46 7.20 12.42 -26.78
C GLY A 46 7.01 13.64 -27.68
N GLY A 47 5.80 13.90 -28.15
CA GLY A 47 5.50 15.07 -29.00
C GLY A 47 5.60 16.38 -28.23
N HIS A 48 5.21 16.35 -26.95
CA HIS A 48 5.22 17.51 -26.06
C HIS A 48 6.66 17.99 -25.79
N SER A 49 7.56 17.12 -25.34
CA SER A 49 8.98 17.47 -25.13
C SER A 49 9.71 17.89 -26.40
N ARG A 50 9.41 17.29 -27.55
CA ARG A 50 9.96 17.74 -28.84
C ARG A 50 9.53 19.17 -29.18
N SER A 51 8.23 19.47 -29.03
CA SER A 51 7.70 20.80 -29.33
C SER A 51 8.25 21.86 -28.36
N LEU A 52 8.46 21.49 -27.08
CA LEU A 52 9.12 22.35 -26.09
C LEU A 52 10.59 22.62 -26.49
N GLN A 53 11.37 21.60 -26.82
CA GLN A 53 12.76 21.77 -27.29
C GLN A 53 12.85 22.63 -28.57
N GLU A 54 11.93 22.48 -29.51
CA GLU A 54 11.87 23.29 -30.73
C GLU A 54 11.56 24.76 -30.40
N SER A 55 10.71 25.04 -29.41
CA SER A 55 10.43 26.41 -28.97
C SER A 55 11.60 27.05 -28.22
N GLU A 56 12.34 26.30 -27.40
CA GLU A 56 13.53 26.78 -26.68
C GLU A 56 14.72 27.03 -27.63
N THR A 57 14.83 26.24 -28.70
CA THR A 57 15.89 26.39 -29.72
C THR A 57 15.58 27.44 -30.80
N SER A 58 14.38 28.02 -30.78
CA SER A 58 13.95 29.07 -31.72
C SER A 58 14.22 30.52 -31.26
N SER A 59 14.99 30.71 -30.18
CA SER A 59 15.50 32.03 -29.79
C SER A 59 16.45 32.57 -30.88
N PRO A 60 16.24 33.80 -31.40
CA PRO A 60 16.87 34.22 -32.65
C PRO A 60 18.30 34.71 -32.43
N GLU A 61 19.27 33.92 -32.88
CA GLU A 61 20.58 34.44 -33.28
C GLU A 61 20.74 34.26 -34.80
N ASP A 62 20.48 35.38 -35.49
CA ASP A 62 21.18 35.89 -36.68
C ASP A 62 21.18 35.12 -38.02
N GLU A 63 20.39 35.70 -38.94
CA GLU A 63 20.56 35.93 -40.39
C GLU A 63 21.19 34.89 -41.34
N GLY A 64 20.48 34.65 -42.46
CA GLY A 64 21.14 34.43 -43.76
C GLY A 64 20.39 33.66 -44.86
N GLN A 65 19.63 34.39 -45.69
CA GLN A 65 19.35 34.13 -47.13
C GLN A 65 18.39 32.96 -47.50
N SER A 66 17.44 33.07 -48.44
CA SER A 66 16.98 34.14 -49.35
C SER A 66 15.78 33.60 -50.16
N ARG A 67 14.93 34.53 -50.63
CA ARG A 67 13.92 34.47 -51.72
C ARG A 67 12.47 34.20 -51.32
N THR A 68 11.64 35.20 -51.01
CA THR A 68 11.12 36.39 -51.73
C THR A 68 9.73 36.17 -52.35
N LEU A 69 8.74 36.89 -51.78
CA LEU A 69 7.64 37.66 -52.40
C LEU A 69 6.52 36.83 -53.10
N ASP A 70 5.22 37.06 -52.90
CA ASP A 70 4.43 38.31 -52.77
C ASP A 70 3.17 38.07 -51.88
N ALA A 71 2.88 38.89 -50.87
CA ALA A 71 2.07 40.12 -50.88
C ALA A 71 0.53 39.97 -51.07
N ALA A 72 -0.22 40.11 -49.96
CA ALA A 72 -1.25 41.15 -49.75
C ALA A 72 -2.56 40.68 -49.07
N LYS A 73 -2.85 41.29 -47.90
CA LYS A 73 -4.14 41.54 -47.21
C LYS A 73 -4.78 40.37 -46.48
N GLU A 74 -4.61 40.27 -45.16
CA GLU A 74 -5.39 40.95 -44.08
C GLU A 74 -6.88 40.57 -43.99
N THR A 75 -7.17 39.94 -42.85
CA THR A 75 -8.35 40.02 -41.98
C THR A 75 -9.63 39.22 -42.30
N GLU A 76 -9.77 38.19 -41.46
CA GLU A 76 -11.00 37.64 -40.86
C GLU A 76 -12.12 37.15 -41.79
N GLN A 77 -12.09 35.85 -42.08
CA GLN A 77 -13.30 35.06 -41.98
C GLN A 77 -12.98 33.63 -41.58
N ALA A 78 -13.63 33.20 -40.51
CA ALA A 78 -13.63 31.86 -39.96
C ALA A 78 -13.79 30.81 -41.07
N SER A 79 -12.77 29.99 -41.26
CA SER A 79 -12.86 28.74 -41.99
C SER A 79 -12.28 27.67 -41.09
N GLU A 80 -13.18 27.03 -40.35
CA GLU A 80 -13.21 25.58 -40.13
C GLU A 80 -11.92 24.86 -40.53
N VAL A 81 -10.97 24.76 -39.58
CA VAL A 81 -9.84 23.85 -39.71
C VAL A 81 -10.37 22.47 -39.31
N GLU A 82 -10.79 21.73 -40.34
CA GLU A 82 -10.89 20.27 -40.36
C GLU A 82 -9.80 19.63 -39.47
N PRO A 83 -10.15 18.85 -38.44
CA PRO A 83 -9.18 18.06 -37.70
C PRO A 83 -8.88 16.79 -38.51
N ALA A 84 -8.22 16.93 -39.66
CA ALA A 84 -7.70 15.80 -40.42
C ALA A 84 -6.38 15.33 -39.80
N GLY A 85 -6.51 14.62 -38.69
CA GLY A 85 -5.43 13.91 -38.03
C GLY A 85 -6.03 12.82 -37.18
N ARG A 86 -6.70 11.85 -37.83
CA ARG A 86 -7.19 10.59 -37.28
C ARG A 86 -6.20 10.05 -36.26
N VAL A 87 -6.37 10.41 -34.99
CA VAL A 87 -5.59 9.85 -33.91
C VAL A 87 -6.00 8.39 -33.91
N GLY A 88 -5.04 7.52 -34.25
CA GLY A 88 -5.31 6.11 -34.41
C GLY A 88 -6.07 5.58 -33.19
N SER A 89 -6.97 4.64 -33.44
CA SER A 89 -7.77 3.91 -32.44
C SER A 89 -6.96 3.54 -31.17
N GLY A 90 -5.65 3.31 -31.30
CA GLY A 90 -4.76 3.00 -30.19
C GLY A 90 -4.44 4.14 -29.21
N SER A 91 -4.89 5.39 -29.39
CA SER A 91 -4.77 6.44 -28.36
C SER A 91 -5.90 6.37 -27.34
N GLN A 92 -7.13 6.10 -27.81
CA GLN A 92 -8.31 5.93 -26.99
C GLN A 92 -8.18 4.68 -26.11
N ASP A 93 -7.61 3.60 -26.66
CA ASP A 93 -7.31 2.38 -25.89
C ASP A 93 -6.26 2.61 -24.79
N ARG A 94 -5.27 3.49 -25.04
CA ARG A 94 -4.23 3.86 -24.05
C ARG A 94 -4.77 4.79 -22.97
N LEU A 95 -5.65 5.73 -23.34
CA LEU A 95 -6.35 6.59 -22.38
C LEU A 95 -7.32 5.77 -21.51
N ALA A 96 -8.05 4.82 -22.10
CA ALA A 96 -8.91 3.90 -21.35
C ALA A 96 -8.11 3.04 -20.35
N ALA A 97 -6.91 2.57 -20.73
CA ALA A 97 -6.02 1.86 -19.83
C ALA A 97 -5.50 2.75 -18.68
N LEU A 98 -5.26 4.05 -18.93
CA LEU A 98 -4.88 5.01 -17.91
C LEU A 98 -6.05 5.41 -17.01
N GLU A 99 -7.26 5.58 -17.55
CA GLU A 99 -8.48 5.83 -16.77
C GLU A 99 -8.77 4.69 -15.79
N ALA A 100 -8.52 3.45 -16.20
CA ALA A 100 -8.64 2.27 -15.35
C ALA A 100 -7.58 2.21 -14.23
N VAL A 101 -6.37 2.73 -14.48
CA VAL A 101 -5.28 2.78 -13.47
C VAL A 101 -5.45 3.97 -12.52
N ALA A 102 -5.94 5.10 -13.03
CA ALA A 102 -6.10 6.34 -12.28
C ALA A 102 -7.43 6.43 -11.52
N ASN A 103 -8.35 5.47 -11.69
CA ASN A 103 -9.72 5.50 -11.14
C ASN A 103 -10.50 6.80 -11.48
N LEU A 104 -10.11 7.51 -12.55
CA LEU A 104 -10.69 8.81 -12.93
C LEU A 104 -12.02 8.66 -13.72
N GLY A 105 -12.37 7.44 -14.15
CA GLY A 105 -13.55 7.17 -14.98
C GLY A 105 -14.44 6.02 -14.52
N ALA A 106 -14.08 5.32 -13.44
CA ALA A 106 -15.05 4.44 -12.78
C ALA A 106 -16.02 5.33 -12.01
N PRO A 107 -17.36 5.12 -12.08
CA PRO A 107 -18.21 5.66 -11.03
C PRO A 107 -17.58 5.17 -9.73
N VAL A 108 -17.27 6.10 -8.82
CA VAL A 108 -17.03 5.72 -7.44
C VAL A 108 -18.31 5.00 -7.06
N GLU A 109 -18.28 3.67 -7.04
CA GLU A 109 -19.33 2.86 -6.45
C GLU A 109 -19.26 3.22 -4.97
N VAL A 110 -19.90 4.33 -4.63
CA VAL A 110 -20.12 4.73 -3.25
C VAL A 110 -21.07 3.65 -2.75
N PHE A 111 -20.51 2.64 -2.10
CA PHE A 111 -21.28 1.62 -1.40
C PHE A 111 -21.96 2.30 -0.20
N ASP A 112 -22.95 3.16 -0.45
CA ASP A 112 -23.85 3.77 0.55
C ASP A 112 -24.87 2.72 1.01
N SER A 113 -24.38 1.54 1.38
CA SER A 113 -25.16 0.53 2.07
C SER A 113 -25.12 0.84 3.55
N GLU A 114 -26.28 0.85 4.21
CA GLU A 114 -26.41 0.95 5.67
C GLU A 114 -25.45 -0.01 6.41
N GLU A 115 -25.23 -1.19 5.82
CA GLU A 115 -24.31 -2.21 6.33
C GLU A 115 -22.84 -1.75 6.32
N ALA A 116 -22.41 -1.03 5.27
CA ALA A 116 -21.06 -0.50 5.16
C ALA A 116 -20.80 0.58 6.21
N GLU A 117 -21.78 1.44 6.51
CA GLU A 117 -21.67 2.42 7.60
C GLU A 117 -21.55 1.74 8.97
N VAL A 118 -22.33 0.70 9.22
CA VAL A 118 -22.26 -0.07 10.49
C VAL A 118 -20.89 -0.72 10.63
N PHE A 119 -20.35 -1.29 9.56
CA PHE A 119 -19.04 -1.91 9.54
C PHE A 119 -17.94 -0.86 9.82
N GLN A 120 -18.02 0.30 9.17
CA GLN A 120 -17.08 1.39 9.38
C GLN A 120 -17.14 1.92 10.82
N ARG A 121 -18.34 2.13 11.39
CA ARG A 121 -18.50 2.54 12.79
C ARG A 121 -17.83 1.57 13.77
N LYS A 122 -17.95 0.26 13.54
CA LYS A 122 -17.28 -0.76 14.37
C LYS A 122 -15.76 -0.75 14.21
N LEU A 123 -15.25 -0.50 13.00
CA LEU A 123 -13.81 -0.33 12.77
C LEU A 123 -13.26 0.90 13.51
N ASP A 124 -14.00 2.02 13.47
CA ASP A 124 -13.63 3.24 14.17
C ASP A 124 -13.64 3.03 15.70
N GLU A 125 -14.67 2.34 16.21
CA GLU A 125 -14.74 1.93 17.61
C GLU A 125 -13.57 1.04 18.01
N THR A 126 -13.24 0.04 17.20
CA THR A 126 -12.10 -0.86 17.43
C THR A 126 -10.78 -0.08 17.45
N THR A 127 -10.63 0.89 16.54
CA THR A 127 -9.46 1.78 16.49
C THR A 127 -9.35 2.63 17.75
N ARG A 128 -10.46 3.15 18.28
CA ARG A 128 -10.49 3.87 19.55
C ARG A 128 -10.08 2.96 20.71
N LEU A 129 -10.65 1.76 20.81
CA LEU A 129 -10.33 0.79 21.87
C LEU A 129 -8.84 0.40 21.87
N LEU A 130 -8.24 0.24 20.68
CA LEU A 130 -6.80 -0.01 20.55
C LEU A 130 -5.95 1.15 21.07
N ARG A 131 -6.36 2.41 20.84
CA ARG A 131 -5.66 3.58 21.40
C ARG A 131 -5.77 3.62 22.93
N GLU A 132 -6.95 3.35 23.47
CA GLU A 132 -7.16 3.30 24.93
C GLU A 132 -6.38 2.14 25.57
N LEU A 133 -6.30 0.99 24.90
CA LEU A 133 -5.50 -0.15 25.35
C LEU A 133 -4.01 0.18 25.36
N GLN A 134 -3.52 0.85 24.31
CA GLN A 134 -2.15 1.33 24.21
C GLN A 134 -1.84 2.36 25.31
N GLU A 135 -2.77 3.27 25.60
CA GLU A 135 -2.63 4.22 26.69
C GLU A 135 -2.54 3.51 28.04
N ALA A 136 -3.44 2.56 28.35
CA ALA A 136 -3.40 1.78 29.58
C ALA A 136 -2.10 0.98 29.74
N GLN A 137 -1.60 0.41 28.63
CA GLN A 137 -0.30 -0.25 28.59
C GLN A 137 0.83 0.73 28.87
N ASN A 138 0.80 1.91 28.24
CA ASN A 138 1.82 2.94 28.42
C ASN A 138 1.82 3.50 29.84
N GLU A 139 0.66 3.75 30.45
CA GLU A 139 0.54 4.15 31.86
C GLU A 139 1.24 3.16 32.78
N ARG A 140 0.98 1.85 32.60
CA ARG A 140 1.62 0.81 33.41
C ARG A 140 3.13 0.72 33.13
N LEU A 141 3.53 0.68 31.87
CA LEU A 141 4.92 0.43 31.45
C LEU A 141 5.83 1.65 31.63
N SER A 142 5.27 2.85 31.67
CA SER A 142 6.02 4.09 31.97
C SER A 142 6.31 4.28 33.46
N THR A 143 5.69 3.48 34.34
CA THR A 143 6.05 3.49 35.76
C THR A 143 7.48 3.02 35.97
N ARG A 144 8.14 3.53 37.01
CA ARG A 144 9.54 3.22 37.31
C ARG A 144 9.72 1.68 37.39
N PRO A 145 10.67 1.08 36.64
CA PRO A 145 10.86 -0.36 36.65
C PRO A 145 11.07 -0.88 38.07
N PRO A 146 10.40 -1.97 38.47
CA PRO A 146 10.59 -2.53 39.80
C PRO A 146 12.06 -2.96 39.99
N PRO A 147 12.62 -2.87 41.21
CA PRO A 147 14.01 -3.22 41.50
C PRO A 147 14.40 -4.64 41.07
N ASN A 148 13.41 -5.53 41.00
CA ASN A 148 13.55 -6.89 40.52
C ASN A 148 12.78 -7.07 39.20
N THR A 149 13.50 -7.09 38.08
CA THR A 149 12.94 -7.28 36.73
C THR A 149 12.32 -8.66 36.49
N ILE A 150 12.51 -9.61 37.42
CA ILE A 150 11.91 -10.95 37.37
C ILE A 150 10.38 -10.90 37.57
N CYS A 151 9.86 -9.81 38.14
CA CYS A 151 8.43 -9.56 38.28
C CYS A 151 7.99 -8.53 37.22
N LEU A 152 7.68 -8.99 36.01
CA LEU A 152 6.98 -8.15 35.05
C LEU A 152 5.64 -7.71 35.67
N LEU A 153 5.33 -6.41 35.62
CA LEU A 153 3.99 -5.92 35.94
C LEU A 153 3.02 -6.54 34.94
N GLY A 154 2.16 -7.44 35.41
CA GLY A 154 1.17 -8.10 34.57
C GLY A 154 0.12 -7.12 33.99
N PRO A 155 -0.71 -7.59 33.05
CA PRO A 155 -1.91 -6.89 32.60
C PRO A 155 -2.75 -6.38 33.76
N SER A 156 -3.10 -5.10 33.73
CA SER A 156 -4.11 -4.53 34.59
C SER A 156 -5.50 -5.02 34.16
N TYR A 157 -6.47 -4.94 35.08
CA TYR A 157 -7.86 -5.28 34.78
C TYR A 157 -8.44 -4.43 33.64
N ARG A 158 -8.08 -3.14 33.58
CA ARG A 158 -8.50 -2.23 32.50
C ARG A 158 -7.99 -2.72 31.14
N GLU A 159 -6.72 -3.12 31.05
CA GLU A 159 -6.15 -3.66 29.81
C GLU A 159 -6.80 -4.97 29.39
N LEU A 160 -7.07 -5.86 30.35
CA LEU A 160 -7.75 -7.12 30.07
C LEU A 160 -9.13 -6.87 29.46
N HIS A 161 -9.90 -5.95 30.05
CA HIS A 161 -11.25 -5.62 29.58
C HIS A 161 -11.23 -4.96 28.19
N LEU A 162 -10.33 -4.01 27.96
CA LEU A 162 -10.15 -3.38 26.65
C LEU A 162 -9.74 -4.41 25.59
N ALA A 163 -8.82 -5.32 25.91
CA ALA A 163 -8.40 -6.39 25.00
C ALA A 163 -9.54 -7.36 24.66
N GLU A 164 -10.39 -7.68 25.64
CA GLU A 164 -11.60 -8.48 25.41
C GLU A 164 -12.58 -7.77 24.47
N GLN A 165 -12.83 -6.48 24.68
CA GLN A 165 -13.70 -5.69 23.80
C GLN A 165 -13.16 -5.58 22.36
N VAL A 166 -11.84 -5.37 22.20
CA VAL A 166 -11.18 -5.39 20.88
C VAL A 166 -11.36 -6.76 20.22
N THR A 167 -11.13 -7.84 20.96
CA THR A 167 -11.25 -9.21 20.44
C THR A 167 -12.67 -9.52 19.99
N ASN A 168 -13.68 -9.12 20.77
CA ASN A 168 -15.08 -9.33 20.44
C ASN A 168 -15.49 -8.53 19.19
N ASN A 169 -15.08 -7.26 19.08
CA ASN A 169 -15.35 -6.46 17.89
C ASN A 169 -14.72 -7.06 16.63
N LEU A 170 -13.44 -7.44 16.71
CA LEU A 170 -12.74 -8.04 15.57
C LEU A 170 -13.36 -9.39 15.18
N LYS A 171 -13.82 -10.19 16.14
CA LYS A 171 -14.56 -11.43 15.87
C LYS A 171 -15.86 -11.14 15.12
N GLU A 172 -16.62 -10.15 15.55
CA GLU A 172 -17.88 -9.76 14.91
C GLU A 172 -17.68 -9.17 13.50
N LEU A 173 -16.56 -8.51 13.24
CA LEU A 173 -16.21 -8.03 11.90
C LEU A 173 -15.76 -9.20 11.01
N ALA A 174 -14.87 -10.06 11.51
CA ALA A 174 -14.32 -11.18 10.77
C ALA A 174 -15.35 -12.26 10.42
N GLN A 175 -16.42 -12.43 11.22
CA GLN A 175 -17.48 -13.40 10.92
C GLN A 175 -18.38 -12.98 9.73
N GLN A 176 -18.38 -11.69 9.37
CA GLN A 176 -19.23 -11.15 8.30
C GLN A 176 -18.55 -11.21 6.92
N VAL A 177 -17.27 -11.55 6.88
CA VAL A 177 -16.46 -11.63 5.66
C VAL A 177 -15.95 -13.05 5.44
N THR A 178 -15.52 -13.36 4.23
CA THR A 178 -14.91 -14.67 3.99
C THR A 178 -13.51 -14.71 4.60
N PRO A 179 -13.02 -15.86 5.09
CA PRO A 179 -11.67 -15.95 5.63
C PRO A 179 -10.58 -15.51 4.65
N GLY A 180 -10.83 -15.66 3.34
CA GLY A 180 -9.92 -15.23 2.28
C GLY A 180 -9.76 -13.71 2.18
N ASP A 181 -10.77 -12.95 2.61
CA ASP A 181 -10.74 -11.48 2.62
C ASP A 181 -9.89 -10.94 3.78
N VAL A 182 -9.78 -11.71 4.87
CA VAL A 182 -8.99 -11.34 6.06
C VAL A 182 -7.55 -11.82 5.96
N VAL A 183 -7.33 -13.04 5.45
CA VAL A 183 -6.00 -13.66 5.40
C VAL A 183 -5.78 -14.47 4.12
N SER A 184 -4.60 -14.32 3.52
CA SER A 184 -4.19 -15.12 2.37
C SER A 184 -3.82 -16.56 2.78
N THR A 185 -3.96 -17.51 1.84
CA THR A 185 -3.53 -18.90 2.08
C THR A 185 -2.05 -19.01 2.45
N TYR A 186 -1.21 -18.10 1.95
CA TYR A 186 0.19 -17.99 2.34
C TYR A 186 0.35 -17.56 3.80
N GLY A 187 -0.42 -16.57 4.26
CA GLY A 187 -0.44 -16.14 5.66
C GLY A 187 -0.80 -17.27 6.62
N VAL A 188 -1.81 -18.08 6.27
CA VAL A 188 -2.21 -19.27 7.03
C VAL A 188 -1.08 -20.30 7.08
N ARG A 189 -0.49 -20.65 5.93
CA ARG A 189 0.65 -21.60 5.89
C ARG A 189 1.82 -21.12 6.74
N LYS A 190 2.17 -19.83 6.64
CA LYS A 190 3.23 -19.21 7.44
C LYS A 190 2.92 -19.30 8.93
N ALA A 191 1.69 -19.02 9.36
CA ALA A 191 1.27 -19.14 10.76
C ALA A 191 1.32 -20.58 11.28
N MET A 192 1.05 -21.56 10.42
CA MET A 192 1.17 -23.00 10.72
C MET A 192 2.61 -23.52 10.66
N GLY A 193 3.60 -22.67 10.37
CA GLY A 193 5.00 -23.08 10.21
C GLY A 193 5.28 -23.85 8.91
N ILE A 194 4.37 -23.84 7.94
CA ILE A 194 4.51 -24.50 6.65
C ILE A 194 5.26 -23.55 5.69
N SER A 195 6.51 -23.86 5.41
CA SER A 195 7.27 -23.23 4.33
C SER A 195 6.89 -23.89 3.00
N VAL A 196 6.38 -23.10 2.05
CA VAL A 196 6.22 -23.59 0.66
C VAL A 196 7.61 -23.59 0.03
N PRO A 197 8.14 -24.74 -0.42
CA PRO A 197 9.42 -24.79 -1.11
C PRO A 197 9.40 -23.82 -2.30
N ARG A 198 10.40 -22.94 -2.38
CA ARG A 198 10.55 -22.05 -3.53
C ARG A 198 10.80 -22.92 -4.76
N PRO A 199 10.04 -22.76 -5.86
CA PRO A 199 10.34 -23.46 -7.11
C PRO A 199 11.75 -23.05 -7.56
N GLY A 200 12.71 -23.99 -7.50
CA GLY A 200 14.09 -23.78 -7.95
C GLY A 200 15.18 -23.75 -6.87
N ALA A 201 14.86 -23.92 -5.58
CA ALA A 201 15.88 -24.24 -4.56
C ALA A 201 15.75 -25.73 -4.22
N GLY A 202 16.83 -26.50 -4.44
CA GLY A 202 16.87 -27.94 -4.18
C GLY A 202 16.31 -28.27 -2.80
N SER A 203 15.33 -29.16 -2.78
CA SER A 203 14.61 -29.57 -1.57
C SER A 203 15.56 -30.32 -0.63
N SER A 204 15.89 -29.70 0.51
CA SER A 204 16.23 -30.46 1.73
C SER A 204 14.91 -31.00 2.31
N LEU A 205 14.28 -31.92 1.59
CA LEU A 205 13.14 -32.70 2.07
C LEU A 205 13.72 -33.79 2.96
N VAL A 206 13.59 -33.63 4.27
CA VAL A 206 13.88 -34.74 5.20
C VAL A 206 12.64 -35.63 5.16
N ASP A 207 12.74 -36.73 4.42
CA ASP A 207 11.75 -37.80 4.44
C ASP A 207 11.83 -38.49 5.80
N LEU A 208 10.75 -38.42 6.59
CA LEU A 208 10.66 -39.05 7.92
C LEU A 208 9.87 -40.36 7.87
N THR A 209 9.71 -40.96 6.69
CA THR A 209 8.83 -42.13 6.50
C THR A 209 9.56 -43.47 6.38
N GLU A 210 10.89 -43.51 6.53
CA GLU A 210 11.66 -44.76 6.53
C GLU A 210 11.87 -45.26 7.97
N ASP A 211 10.88 -46.00 8.49
CA ASP A 211 11.10 -47.20 9.32
C ASP A 211 9.75 -47.84 9.71
N PHE A 212 9.21 -48.65 8.81
CA PHE A 212 8.39 -49.80 9.21
C PHE A 212 9.13 -51.05 8.73
N GLU A 213 10.07 -51.50 9.56
CA GLU A 213 10.67 -52.83 9.47
C GLU A 213 9.55 -53.88 9.41
N GLU A 214 9.43 -54.48 8.23
CA GLU A 214 8.52 -55.56 7.91
C GLU A 214 8.89 -56.79 8.75
N ALA A 215 8.19 -56.99 9.87
CA ALA A 215 8.29 -58.20 10.67
C ALA A 215 7.78 -59.40 9.87
N LYS A 216 8.73 -60.04 9.19
CA LYS A 216 8.64 -61.33 8.50
C LYS A 216 7.91 -62.35 9.37
N LYS A 217 6.66 -62.64 8.98
CA LYS A 217 5.81 -63.70 9.54
C LYS A 217 6.48 -65.06 9.32
N THR A 218 7.13 -65.59 10.35
CA THR A 218 7.50 -67.01 10.41
C THR A 218 6.27 -67.82 10.80
N ASP A 219 5.83 -68.63 9.85
CA ASP A 219 5.00 -69.81 10.05
C ASP A 219 5.58 -70.70 11.16
N VAL A 220 4.75 -71.23 12.08
CA VAL A 220 4.86 -72.56 12.74
C VAL A 220 3.83 -72.69 13.89
N ALA A 221 3.13 -73.84 13.85
CA ALA A 221 2.44 -74.57 14.92
C ALA A 221 1.00 -74.20 15.33
N GLU A 222 0.08 -74.80 14.58
CA GLU A 222 -1.07 -75.58 15.04
C GLU A 222 -1.00 -76.06 16.52
N CYS A 223 -2.01 -75.68 17.32
CA CYS A 223 -2.48 -76.47 18.46
C CYS A 223 -3.95 -76.08 18.73
N GLY A 224 -4.89 -76.96 18.38
CA GLY A 224 -6.31 -76.75 18.57
C GLY A 224 -6.75 -76.90 20.03
N PRO A 225 -7.85 -76.25 20.46
CA PRO A 225 -8.48 -76.57 21.73
C PRO A 225 -9.49 -77.71 21.54
N ASP A 226 -9.18 -78.87 22.13
CA ASP A 226 -10.14 -79.92 22.46
C ASP A 226 -10.78 -79.61 23.83
N GLY A 227 -12.02 -80.09 24.04
CA GLY A 227 -12.73 -80.07 25.32
C GLY A 227 -13.85 -79.02 25.38
N SER A 228 -15.05 -79.29 24.87
CA SER A 228 -16.11 -80.12 25.47
C SER A 228 -16.97 -79.40 26.50
N GLN A 229 -18.24 -79.32 26.15
CA GLN A 229 -19.39 -79.00 26.99
C GLN A 229 -19.53 -80.01 28.13
N SER A 230 -19.70 -79.51 29.37
CA SER A 230 -20.77 -79.85 30.33
C SER A 230 -20.42 -79.32 31.71
#